data_AF-A0A7S2JBY0-F1
#
_entry.id   AF-A0A7S2JBY0-F1
#
_cell.length_a   1.000
_cell.length_b   1.000
_cell.length_c   1.000
_cell.angle_alpha   90.00
_cell.angle_beta   90.00
_cell.angle_gamma   90.00
#
_symmetry.space_group_name_H-M   'P 1'
#
loop_
_entity.id
_entity.type
_entity.pdbx_description
1 polymer ?
#
loop_
_entity_poly.entity_id
_entity_poly.type
_entity_poly.pdbx_seq_one_letter_code
_entity_poly.pdbx_strand_id
1 'polypeptide(L)'
;VVLCGVTYLTRLWCVIELFTFVQIGRKVDELRFEPVLREGHEQIDLLTVANSFLNFDAEQCTCFLKEDKERMLGVIRIAFGDIKNFNAEVRGIFQQMGWLVKLRSSRHLEVLSPAPSLGPGATGDTSPMSCDSDGTSQNTYSDDSSALGNCGLEFTSCASPMHAASSS
;
A
#
# COMPACT_ATOMS: atom_id res chain seq x y z
N VAL A 1 -8.69 15.20 8.72
CA VAL A 1 -8.06 15.46 7.41
C VAL A 1 -6.76 14.69 7.38
N VAL A 2 -6.49 13.96 6.29
CA VAL A 2 -5.24 13.21 6.07
C VAL A 2 -4.52 13.86 4.90
N LEU A 3 -3.33 14.39 5.17
CA LEU A 3 -2.47 14.97 4.14
C LEU A 3 -1.68 13.84 3.47
N CYS A 4 -1.99 13.54 2.22
CA CYS A 4 -1.45 12.38 1.54
C CYS A 4 -0.53 12.79 0.39
N GLY A 5 0.77 12.82 0.68
CA GLY A 5 1.81 12.92 -0.35
C GLY A 5 2.21 11.55 -0.92
N VAL A 6 3.11 11.57 -1.89
CA VAL A 6 3.62 10.36 -2.60
C VAL A 6 4.29 9.31 -1.68
N THR A 7 4.69 9.70 -0.47
CA THR A 7 5.33 8.81 0.51
C THR A 7 4.40 8.37 1.65
N TYR A 8 3.16 8.86 1.71
CA TYR A 8 2.28 8.56 2.84
C TYR A 8 2.06 7.04 3.02
N LEU A 9 1.74 6.36 1.92
CA LEU A 9 1.51 4.92 1.90
C LEU A 9 2.77 4.06 1.95
N THR A 10 3.96 4.65 1.86
CA THR A 10 5.21 3.90 2.01
C THR A 10 5.70 3.89 3.45
N ARG A 11 4.99 4.55 4.38
CA ARG A 11 5.33 4.61 5.81
C ARG A 11 4.35 3.78 6.60
N LEU A 12 4.83 2.69 7.21
CA LEU A 12 3.97 1.71 7.87
C LEU A 12 3.18 2.32 9.03
N TRP A 13 3.80 3.21 9.79
CA TRP A 13 3.14 3.97 10.88
C TRP A 13 1.94 4.79 10.40
N CYS A 14 2.04 5.47 9.25
CA CYS A 14 0.95 6.26 8.70
C CYS A 14 -0.25 5.38 8.34
N VAL A 15 0.02 4.20 7.75
CA VAL A 15 -1.04 3.26 7.37
C VAL A 15 -1.73 2.68 8.60
N ILE A 16 -0.95 2.31 9.64
CA ILE A 16 -1.52 1.77 10.89
C ILE A 16 -2.36 2.81 11.61
N GLU A 17 -1.94 4.08 11.63
CA GLU A 17 -2.74 5.17 12.19
C GLU A 17 -4.09 5.30 11.47
N LEU A 18 -4.08 5.32 10.14
CA LEU A 18 -5.30 5.37 9.34
C LEU A 18 -6.20 4.16 9.57
N PHE A 19 -5.61 2.96 9.55
CA PHE A 19 -6.35 1.73 9.77
C PHE A 19 -7.00 1.73 11.15
N THR A 20 -6.23 2.07 12.20
CA THR A 20 -6.74 2.16 13.57
C THR A 20 -7.86 3.17 13.69
N PHE A 21 -7.73 4.34 13.05
CA PHE A 21 -8.78 5.36 13.02
C PHE A 21 -10.12 4.82 12.51
N VAL A 22 -10.10 4.02 11.44
CA VAL A 22 -11.31 3.40 10.90
C VAL A 22 -11.84 2.32 11.86
N GLN A 23 -10.95 1.47 12.40
CA GLN A 23 -11.36 0.34 13.23
C GLN A 23 -11.93 0.74 14.61
N ILE A 24 -11.52 1.89 15.17
CA ILE A 24 -12.11 2.39 16.42
C ILE A 24 -13.54 2.95 16.26
N GLY A 25 -14.21 2.65 15.13
CA GLY A 25 -15.61 2.95 14.89
C GLY A 25 -15.88 4.33 14.29
N ARG A 26 -14.85 5.00 13.75
CA ARG A 26 -15.07 6.24 13.00
C ARG A 26 -15.49 5.93 11.58
N LYS A 27 -16.45 6.69 11.07
CA LYS A 27 -16.95 6.51 9.72
C LYS A 27 -15.87 6.92 8.73
N VAL A 28 -15.69 6.08 7.72
CA VAL A 28 -14.79 6.35 6.59
C VAL A 28 -15.15 7.68 5.90
N ASP A 29 -16.43 8.07 5.93
CA ASP A 29 -16.91 9.35 5.39
C ASP A 29 -16.37 10.60 6.11
N GLU A 30 -15.88 10.45 7.36
CA GLU A 30 -15.26 11.54 8.13
C GLU A 30 -13.78 11.75 7.74
N LEU A 31 -13.19 10.81 7.00
CA LEU A 31 -11.83 10.93 6.48
C LEU A 31 -11.81 11.80 5.22
N ARG A 32 -11.33 13.02 5.39
CA ARG A 32 -11.01 13.91 4.28
C ARG A 32 -9.54 13.76 3.87
N PHE A 33 -9.30 13.14 2.72
CA PHE A 33 -7.98 13.07 2.10
C PHE A 33 -7.68 14.33 1.29
N GLU A 34 -6.55 14.96 1.56
CA GLU A 34 -6.04 16.11 0.82
C GLU A 34 -4.67 15.74 0.24
N PRO A 35 -4.54 15.64 -1.09
CA PRO A 35 -3.26 15.29 -1.72
C PRO A 35 -2.24 16.41 -1.48
N VAL A 36 -1.01 16.03 -1.15
CA VAL A 36 0.13 16.96 -1.07
C VAL A 36 0.92 16.81 -2.36
N LEU A 37 0.85 17.84 -3.20
CA LEU A 37 1.39 17.85 -4.55
C LEU A 37 2.56 18.84 -4.62
N ARG A 38 3.64 18.45 -5.30
CA ARG A 38 4.77 19.35 -5.58
C ARG A 38 4.42 20.25 -6.76
N GLU A 39 4.79 21.52 -6.64
CA GLU A 39 4.60 22.50 -7.70
C GLU A 39 5.27 22.03 -9.00
N GLY A 40 4.52 22.07 -10.11
CA GLY A 40 4.97 21.62 -11.43
C GLY A 40 5.01 20.10 -11.62
N HIS A 41 4.61 19.31 -10.63
CA HIS A 41 4.55 17.84 -10.70
C HIS A 41 3.20 17.27 -10.26
N GLU A 42 2.16 18.11 -10.20
CA GLU A 42 0.87 17.80 -9.60
C GLU A 42 0.24 16.55 -10.21
N GLN A 43 0.27 16.45 -11.54
CA GLN A 43 -0.33 15.33 -12.27
C GLN A 43 0.39 14.00 -11.99
N ILE A 44 1.73 14.03 -11.94
CA ILE A 44 2.56 12.84 -11.65
C ILE A 44 2.38 12.42 -10.19
N ASP A 45 2.39 13.37 -9.27
CA ASP A 45 2.21 13.11 -7.84
C ASP A 45 0.82 12.53 -7.59
N LEU A 46 -0.23 13.07 -8.23
CA LEU A 46 -1.59 12.57 -8.12
C LEU A 46 -1.73 11.14 -8.64
N LEU A 47 -1.14 10.84 -9.79
CA LEU A 47 -1.11 9.49 -10.37
C LEU A 47 -0.33 8.53 -9.46
N THR A 48 0.82 8.97 -8.94
CA THR A 48 1.66 8.18 -8.04
C THR A 48 0.89 7.82 -6.78
N VAL A 49 0.27 8.82 -6.14
CA VAL A 49 -0.58 8.66 -4.97
C VAL A 49 -1.74 7.69 -5.28
N ALA A 50 -2.45 7.86 -6.39
CA ALA A 50 -3.52 6.95 -6.81
C ALA A 50 -3.03 5.50 -7.01
N ASN A 51 -1.89 5.32 -7.68
CA ASN A 51 -1.29 4.00 -7.91
C ASN A 51 -0.80 3.36 -6.62
N SER A 52 -0.30 4.14 -5.65
CA SER A 52 0.08 3.64 -4.34
C SER A 52 -1.12 3.03 -3.62
N PHE A 53 -2.33 3.58 -3.77
CA PHE A 53 -3.53 2.97 -3.17
C PHE A 53 -3.89 1.63 -3.79
N LEU A 54 -3.88 1.56 -5.13
CA LEU A 54 -4.25 0.35 -5.85
C LEU A 54 -3.27 -0.80 -5.56
N ASN A 55 -1.99 -0.47 -5.45
CA ASN A 55 -0.91 -1.43 -5.30
C ASN A 55 -0.34 -1.47 -3.87
N PHE A 56 -1.10 -0.99 -2.89
CA PHE A 56 -0.63 -0.89 -1.51
C PHE A 56 -0.13 -2.23 -0.99
N ASP A 57 1.07 -2.25 -0.42
CA ASP A 57 1.66 -3.43 0.21
C ASP A 57 2.43 -3.05 1.48
N ALA A 58 1.97 -3.56 2.62
CA ALA A 58 2.58 -3.32 3.92
C ALA A 58 4.01 -3.87 4.02
N GLU A 59 4.37 -4.95 3.30
CA GLU A 59 5.75 -5.48 3.34
C GLU A 59 6.75 -4.52 2.70
N GLN A 60 6.30 -3.73 1.71
CA GLN A 60 7.10 -2.71 1.04
C GLN A 60 7.17 -1.38 1.83
N CYS A 61 6.38 -1.24 2.89
CA CYS A 61 6.43 -0.06 3.73
C CYS A 61 7.74 0.02 4.53
N THR A 62 8.04 1.23 4.99
CA THR A 62 9.24 1.58 5.76
C THR A 62 8.85 2.10 7.13
N CYS A 63 9.73 1.87 8.10
CA CYS A 63 9.74 2.55 9.40
C CYS A 63 11.09 3.25 9.56
N PHE A 64 11.16 4.20 10.49
CA PHE A 64 12.44 4.84 10.82
C PHE A 64 13.44 3.81 11.38
N LEU A 65 12.98 2.95 12.29
CA LEU A 65 13.74 1.81 12.81
C LEU A 65 13.30 0.52 12.10
N LYS A 66 14.26 -0.32 11.71
CA LYS A 66 13.97 -1.61 11.07
C LYS A 66 13.26 -2.54 12.04
N GLU A 67 13.64 -2.49 13.31
CA GLU A 67 13.08 -3.28 14.40
C GLU A 67 11.58 -2.96 14.59
N ASP A 68 11.19 -1.69 14.44
CA ASP A 68 9.78 -1.30 14.47
C ASP A 68 9.01 -1.88 13.29
N LYS A 69 9.59 -1.87 12.08
CA LYS A 69 8.96 -2.50 10.91
C LYS A 69 8.69 -3.99 11.18
N GLU A 70 9.70 -4.73 11.60
CA GLU A 70 9.59 -6.17 11.88
C GLU A 70 8.52 -6.44 12.95
N ARG A 71 8.55 -5.68 14.06
CA ARG A 71 7.58 -5.82 15.15
C ARG A 71 6.15 -5.53 14.69
N MET A 72 5.95 -4.46 13.93
CA MET A 72 4.63 -4.08 13.41
C MET A 72 4.11 -5.10 12.41
N LEU A 73 4.93 -5.57 11.47
CA LEU A 73 4.55 -6.64 10.54
C LEU A 73 4.21 -7.94 11.28
N GLY A 74 4.95 -8.27 12.34
CA GLY A 74 4.64 -9.40 13.22
C GLY A 74 3.25 -9.28 13.85
N VAL A 75 2.92 -8.12 14.42
CA VAL A 75 1.58 -7.84 14.98
C VAL A 75 0.50 -7.97 13.91
N ILE A 76 0.72 -7.42 12.71
CA ILE A 76 -0.24 -7.52 11.60
C ILE A 76 -0.46 -9.00 11.21
N ARG A 77 0.61 -9.79 11.05
CA ARG A 77 0.47 -11.22 10.71
C ARG A 77 -0.30 -11.99 11.78
N ILE A 78 -0.07 -11.69 13.06
CA ILE A 78 -0.81 -12.34 14.16
C ILE A 78 -2.30 -11.94 14.13
N ALA A 79 -2.59 -10.65 13.94
CA ALA A 79 -3.96 -10.13 13.98
C ALA A 79 -4.79 -10.52 12.75
N PHE A 80 -4.17 -10.59 11.56
CA PHE A 80 -4.85 -10.82 10.28
C PHE A 80 -4.60 -12.21 9.67
N GLY A 81 -3.76 -13.02 10.31
CA GLY A 81 -3.27 -14.32 9.80
C GLY A 81 -2.20 -14.19 8.71
N ASP A 82 -2.41 -13.28 7.75
CA ASP A 82 -1.49 -13.00 6.64
C ASP A 82 -1.49 -11.48 6.35
N ILE A 83 -0.35 -10.95 5.92
CA ILE A 83 -0.20 -9.58 5.47
C ILE A 83 -1.12 -9.25 4.28
N LYS A 84 -1.44 -10.24 3.44
CA LYS A 84 -2.36 -10.06 2.31
C LYS A 84 -3.76 -9.64 2.75
N ASN A 85 -4.24 -10.18 3.87
CA ASN A 85 -5.55 -9.84 4.43
C ASN A 85 -5.55 -8.39 4.92
N PHE A 86 -4.49 -7.96 5.61
CA PHE A 86 -4.32 -6.56 6.00
C PHE A 86 -4.24 -5.62 4.78
N ASN A 87 -3.49 -5.99 3.75
CA ASN A 87 -3.41 -5.21 2.51
C ASN A 87 -4.80 -5.06 1.86
N ALA A 88 -5.63 -6.11 1.86
CA ALA A 88 -6.99 -6.07 1.33
C ALA A 88 -7.89 -5.11 2.14
N GLU A 89 -7.85 -5.17 3.47
CA GLU A 89 -8.60 -4.26 4.35
C GLU A 89 -8.23 -2.80 4.11
N VAL A 90 -6.92 -2.51 4.08
CA VAL A 90 -6.41 -1.15 3.84
C VAL A 90 -6.86 -0.64 2.46
N ARG A 91 -6.73 -1.45 1.40
CA ARG A 91 -7.23 -1.09 0.06
C ARG A 91 -8.75 -0.86 0.06
N GLY A 92 -9.50 -1.64 0.82
CA GLY A 92 -10.95 -1.50 1.00
C GLY A 92 -11.35 -0.15 1.59
N ILE A 93 -10.63 0.33 2.61
CA ILE A 93 -10.83 1.66 3.21
C ILE A 93 -10.74 2.75 2.11
N PHE A 94 -9.74 2.67 1.24
CA PHE A 94 -9.53 3.67 0.18
C PHE A 94 -10.57 3.61 -0.94
N GLN A 95 -11.06 2.43 -1.28
CA GLN A 95 -12.14 2.27 -2.25
C GLN A 95 -13.44 2.89 -1.74
N GLN A 96 -13.76 2.69 -0.46
CA GLN A 96 -14.97 3.23 0.18
C GLN A 96 -14.95 4.77 0.25
N MET A 97 -13.78 5.40 0.43
CA MET A 97 -13.66 6.86 0.43
C MET A 97 -13.94 7.52 -0.92
N GLY A 98 -14.14 6.73 -1.99
CA GLY A 98 -14.42 7.25 -3.33
C GLY A 98 -13.30 8.13 -3.88
N TRP A 99 -12.09 8.04 -3.33
CA TRP A 99 -11.03 8.98 -3.68
C TRP A 99 -10.58 8.82 -5.14
N LEU A 100 -10.48 7.58 -5.63
CA LEU A 100 -10.21 7.31 -7.06
C LEU A 100 -11.25 7.96 -7.99
N VAL A 101 -12.50 8.12 -7.53
CA VAL A 101 -13.57 8.80 -8.27
C VAL A 101 -13.41 10.32 -8.18
N LYS A 102 -13.12 10.86 -6.99
CA LYS A 102 -12.84 12.29 -6.80
C LYS A 102 -11.63 12.79 -7.60
N LEU A 103 -10.57 11.98 -7.73
CA LEU A 103 -9.40 12.32 -8.53
C LEU A 103 -9.73 12.45 -10.03
N ARG A 104 -10.67 11.65 -10.54
CA ARG A 104 -11.13 11.74 -11.93
C ARG A 104 -12.09 12.91 -12.16
N SER A 105 -12.87 13.31 -11.15
CA SER A 105 -13.83 14.41 -11.25
C SER A 105 -13.25 15.80 -10.99
N SER A 106 -12.09 15.91 -10.32
CA SER A 106 -11.34 17.17 -10.24
C SER A 106 -10.81 17.51 -11.64
N ARG A 107 -11.61 18.31 -12.35
CA ARG A 107 -11.38 18.79 -13.72
C ARG A 107 -10.05 19.53 -13.87
N HIS A 108 -8.96 18.80 -14.08
CA HIS A 108 -7.76 19.25 -14.79
C HIS A 108 -6.82 18.08 -15.18
N LEU A 109 -7.38 16.95 -15.62
CA LEU A 109 -6.61 15.82 -16.17
C LEU A 109 -7.03 15.53 -17.62
N GLU A 110 -7.18 16.56 -18.45
CA GLU A 110 -7.16 16.35 -19.88
C GLU A 110 -5.71 16.17 -20.35
N VAL A 111 -5.55 15.31 -21.36
CA VAL A 111 -4.31 14.85 -22.01
C VAL A 111 -3.66 13.63 -21.33
N LEU A 112 -4.33 12.48 -21.45
CA LEU A 112 -3.65 11.30 -21.97
C LEU A 112 -4.20 11.01 -23.36
N SER A 113 -3.71 11.74 -24.37
CA SER A 113 -3.66 11.19 -25.72
C SER A 113 -2.41 10.31 -25.80
N PRO A 114 -2.50 9.08 -26.35
CA PRO A 114 -1.31 8.27 -26.62
C PRO A 114 -0.38 9.05 -27.54
N ALA A 115 0.90 9.13 -27.18
CA ALA A 115 1.92 9.74 -28.02
C ALA A 115 1.87 9.12 -29.44
N PRO A 116 1.97 9.93 -30.51
CA PRO A 116 2.10 9.36 -31.86
C PRO A 116 3.38 8.55 -31.91
N SER A 117 3.23 7.26 -32.23
CA SER A 117 4.31 6.33 -32.48
C SER A 117 5.19 6.86 -33.61
N LEU A 118 6.37 7.39 -33.27
CA LEU A 118 7.45 7.60 -34.22
C LEU A 118 8.04 6.24 -34.59
N GLY A 119 7.85 5.87 -35.86
CA GLY A 119 8.46 4.72 -36.51
C GLY A 119 9.97 4.87 -36.76
N PRO A 120 10.57 3.90 -37.47
CA PRO A 120 11.86 3.31 -37.10
C PRO A 120 13.06 3.87 -37.88
N GLY A 121 14.21 3.97 -37.20
CA GLY A 121 15.56 3.96 -37.80
C GLY A 121 16.48 3.19 -36.83
N ALA A 122 17.02 2.02 -37.18
CA ALA A 122 18.22 1.81 -38.01
C ALA A 122 19.41 2.62 -37.45
N THR A 123 20.54 2.12 -36.99
CA THR A 123 21.28 0.83 -37.05
C THR A 123 22.48 1.00 -36.10
N GLY A 124 23.07 -0.07 -35.56
CA GLY A 124 24.44 0.03 -35.02
C GLY A 124 24.83 -0.99 -33.96
N ASP A 125 25.36 -2.12 -34.43
CA ASP A 125 26.45 -2.92 -33.85
C ASP A 125 26.47 -3.23 -32.35
N THR A 126 26.15 -4.48 -32.04
CA THR A 126 26.54 -5.16 -30.80
C THR A 126 27.69 -6.12 -31.10
N SER A 127 28.81 -5.94 -30.38
CA SER A 127 29.77 -7.01 -30.12
C SER A 127 29.87 -7.23 -28.61
N PRO A 128 30.00 -8.49 -28.15
CA PRO A 128 29.87 -8.84 -26.74
C PRO A 128 31.23 -8.77 -26.03
N MET A 129 31.27 -8.13 -24.85
CA MET A 129 32.31 -8.39 -23.86
C MET A 129 31.73 -9.27 -22.75
N SER A 130 32.16 -10.52 -22.76
CA SER A 130 32.09 -11.46 -21.66
C SER A 130 32.96 -10.98 -20.50
N CYS A 131 32.39 -10.91 -19.30
CA CYS A 131 33.16 -10.89 -18.06
C CYS A 131 32.68 -12.01 -17.14
N ASP A 132 33.68 -12.71 -16.62
CA ASP A 132 33.63 -14.00 -15.99
C ASP A 132 32.86 -14.04 -14.66
N SER A 133 32.27 -15.20 -14.41
CA SER A 133 31.74 -15.62 -13.13
C SER A 133 32.85 -16.26 -12.31
N ASP A 134 33.13 -15.76 -11.11
CA ASP A 134 33.61 -16.59 -10.02
C ASP A 134 33.46 -15.88 -8.67
N GLY A 135 32.93 -16.58 -7.66
CA GLY A 135 32.78 -16.01 -6.33
C GLY A 135 31.76 -16.68 -5.41
N THR A 136 31.88 -17.99 -5.23
CA THR A 136 31.28 -18.76 -4.14
C THR A 136 31.51 -18.11 -2.77
N SER A 137 30.47 -17.91 -1.97
CA SER A 137 30.57 -18.02 -0.51
C SER A 137 29.21 -18.29 0.13
N GLN A 138 29.17 -19.47 0.73
CA GLN A 138 28.08 -20.03 1.53
C GLN A 138 27.91 -19.20 2.81
N ASN A 139 26.67 -18.90 3.19
CA ASN A 139 26.34 -18.61 4.58
C ASN A 139 25.17 -19.50 4.99
N THR A 140 25.52 -20.58 5.66
CA THR A 140 24.66 -21.37 6.54
C THR A 140 24.41 -20.57 7.82
N TYR A 141 23.16 -20.33 8.18
CA TYR A 141 22.80 -19.96 9.54
C TYR A 141 21.67 -20.87 10.01
N SER A 142 21.97 -21.59 11.08
CA SER A 142 21.13 -22.59 11.72
C SER A 142 20.03 -21.95 12.57
N ASP A 143 18.93 -22.70 12.64
CA ASP A 143 17.87 -22.65 13.65
C ASP A 143 18.36 -22.34 15.06
N ASP A 144 17.58 -21.54 15.80
CA ASP A 144 17.16 -21.96 17.13
C ASP A 144 15.76 -21.45 17.48
N SER A 145 14.99 -22.37 18.04
CA SER A 145 13.59 -22.27 18.40
C SER A 145 13.42 -21.77 19.84
N SER A 146 12.16 -21.46 20.17
CA SER A 146 11.55 -21.46 21.51
C SER A 146 11.42 -20.11 22.25
N ALA A 147 10.20 -19.58 22.24
CA ALA A 147 9.43 -19.27 23.45
C ALA A 147 7.99 -18.88 23.06
N LEU A 148 7.07 -19.84 23.18
CA LEU A 148 5.63 -19.60 23.11
C LEU A 148 5.18 -18.90 24.39
N GLY A 149 4.85 -17.61 24.28
CA GLY A 149 4.14 -16.83 25.30
C GLY A 149 2.70 -16.63 24.86
N ASN A 150 1.80 -17.42 25.43
CA ASN A 150 0.37 -17.44 25.15
C ASN A 150 -0.30 -16.19 25.78
N CYS A 151 -0.59 -15.16 24.99
CA CYS A 151 -1.46 -14.05 25.40
C CYS A 151 -2.72 -14.06 24.52
N GLY A 152 -3.80 -14.63 25.06
CA GLY A 152 -5.11 -14.60 24.45
C GLY A 152 -5.62 -13.17 24.34
N LEU A 153 -5.76 -12.70 23.11
CA LEU A 153 -6.62 -11.58 22.76
C LEU A 153 -7.69 -12.13 21.83
N GLU A 154 -8.85 -12.44 22.41
CA GLU A 154 -10.06 -12.74 21.65
C GLU A 154 -10.48 -11.47 20.89
N PHE A 155 -10.12 -11.40 19.61
CA PHE A 155 -10.79 -10.51 18.67
C PHE A 155 -12.10 -11.17 18.26
N THR A 156 -13.17 -10.83 18.95
CA THR A 156 -14.53 -11.16 18.51
C THR A 156 -14.77 -10.58 17.11
N SER A 157 -14.90 -11.50 16.15
CA SER A 157 -15.33 -11.25 14.78
C SER A 157 -16.73 -10.60 14.79
N CYS A 158 -16.79 -9.30 14.48
CA CYS A 158 -18.05 -8.62 14.20
C CYS A 158 -18.51 -8.99 12.78
N ALA A 159 -19.12 -10.16 12.63
CA ALA A 159 -19.95 -10.47 11.48
C ALA A 159 -21.24 -9.64 11.58
N SER A 160 -21.37 -8.62 10.73
CA SER A 160 -22.60 -7.83 10.60
C SER A 160 -23.73 -8.66 9.97
N PRO A 161 -24.94 -8.71 10.55
CA PRO A 161 -26.08 -9.36 9.92
C PRO A 161 -26.70 -8.46 8.83
N MET A 162 -26.89 -9.04 7.64
CA MET A 162 -27.69 -8.43 6.57
C MET A 162 -29.16 -8.30 7.01
N HIS A 163 -29.67 -7.07 6.98
CA HIS A 163 -31.09 -6.78 7.16
C HIS A 163 -31.93 -7.43 6.06
N ALA A 164 -32.80 -8.37 6.43
CA ALA A 164 -33.92 -8.79 5.61
C ALA A 164 -35.03 -7.73 5.70
N ALA A 165 -35.28 -7.02 4.60
CA ALA A 165 -36.46 -6.18 4.46
C ALA A 165 -37.67 -7.07 4.17
N SER A 166 -38.61 -7.16 5.12
CA SER A 166 -39.94 -7.71 4.89
C SER A 166 -40.91 -6.58 4.55
N SER A 167 -41.39 -6.58 3.31
CA SER A 167 -42.49 -5.75 2.85
C SER A 167 -43.81 -6.26 3.42
N SER A 168 -44.62 -5.35 3.96
CA SER A 168 -46.09 -5.42 4.00
C SER A 168 -46.63 -4.01 4.13
#